data_AF-A0A0B8ZRL6-F1
#
_entry.id   AF-A0A0B8ZRL6-F1
#
_cell.length_a   1.000
_cell.length_b   1.000
_cell.length_c   1.000
_cell.angle_alpha   90.00
_cell.angle_beta   90.00
_cell.angle_gamma   90.00
#
_symmetry.space_group_name_H-M   'P 1'
#
loop_
_entity.id
_entity.type
_entity.pdbx_description
1 polymer ?
#
loop_
_entity_poly.entity_id
_entity_poly.type
_entity_poly.pdbx_seq_one_letter_code
_entity_poly.pdbx_strand_id
1 'polypeptide(L)'
;MATANSPSDDTPHELSGVVVGWKHRAFARNIHLTVQSSKTPRPTPDAIDTHHLLMTRNQALLLANYLMRVTGQQLPPRRRRTLWQRLFG
;
A
#
# COMPACT_ATOMS: atom_id res chain seq x y z
N MET A 1 27.64 16.01 30.33
CA MET A 1 26.30 15.54 29.94
C MET A 1 26.44 14.96 28.54
N ALA A 2 26.45 13.63 28.41
CA ALA A 2 26.60 12.95 27.13
C ALA A 2 25.20 12.64 26.59
N THR A 3 24.84 13.22 25.44
CA THR A 3 23.65 12.85 24.69
C THR A 3 23.91 11.50 24.05
N ALA A 4 23.16 10.48 24.47
CA ALA A 4 23.19 9.17 23.83
C ALA A 4 22.68 9.31 22.39
N ASN A 5 23.58 9.18 21.41
CA ASN A 5 23.20 9.00 20.03
C ASN A 5 22.50 7.64 19.92
N SER A 6 21.18 7.65 19.84
CA SER A 6 20.41 6.45 19.49
C SER A 6 20.87 5.99 18.10
N PRO A 7 21.30 4.73 17.93
CA PRO A 7 21.69 4.22 16.63
C PRO A 7 20.48 4.29 15.70
N SER A 8 20.61 5.05 14.61
CA SER A 8 19.69 4.95 13.48
C SER A 8 19.84 3.55 12.90
N ASP A 9 18.85 2.72 13.16
CA ASP A 9 18.74 1.37 12.62
C ASP A 9 18.54 1.50 11.09
N ASP A 10 19.65 1.59 10.36
CA ASP A 10 19.73 1.66 8.89
C ASP A 10 19.44 0.29 8.23
N THR A 11 18.67 -0.58 8.90
CA THR A 11 18.10 -1.74 8.24
C THR A 11 17.01 -1.25 7.30
N PRO A 12 16.98 -1.68 6.01
CA PRO A 12 15.86 -1.38 5.14
C PRO A 12 14.59 -1.79 5.89
N HIS A 13 13.67 -0.86 6.14
CA HIS A 13 12.44 -1.14 6.86
C HIS A 13 11.68 -2.26 6.13
N GLU A 14 11.92 -3.51 6.53
CA GLU A 14 11.18 -4.64 6.04
C GLU A 14 9.75 -4.44 6.52
N LEU A 15 8.82 -4.38 5.56
CA LEU A 15 7.37 -4.37 5.77
C LEU A 15 6.96 -5.66 6.48
N SER A 16 7.25 -5.75 7.78
CA SER A 16 7.13 -6.94 8.60
C SER A 16 5.94 -6.76 9.53
N GLY A 17 4.89 -7.54 9.31
CA GLY A 17 3.68 -7.49 10.11
C GLY A 17 2.41 -7.71 9.30
N VAL A 18 1.27 -7.67 9.98
CA VAL A 18 -0.05 -7.80 9.35
C VAL A 18 -0.52 -6.41 8.92
N VAL A 19 -0.94 -6.28 7.66
CA VAL A 19 -1.53 -5.03 7.14
C VAL A 19 -2.88 -4.82 7.83
N VAL A 20 -2.97 -3.73 8.59
CA VAL A 20 -4.20 -3.33 9.32
C VAL A 20 -4.98 -2.26 8.57
N GLY A 21 -4.32 -1.52 7.69
CA GLY A 21 -4.94 -0.45 6.92
C GLY A 21 -4.13 -0.06 5.71
N TRP A 22 -4.80 0.45 4.68
CA TRP A 22 -4.15 1.05 3.53
C TRP A 22 -5.04 2.11 2.92
N LYS A 23 -4.41 3.17 2.40
CA LYS A 23 -5.08 4.22 1.64
C LYS A 23 -4.20 4.64 0.47
N HIS A 24 -4.82 5.06 -0.62
CA HIS A 24 -4.09 5.59 -1.76
C HIS A 24 -4.58 7.00 -2.10
N ARG A 25 -3.66 7.82 -2.60
CA ARG A 25 -3.97 9.11 -3.21
C ARG A 25 -3.28 9.21 -4.55
N ALA A 26 -4.06 9.43 -5.60
CA ALA A 26 -3.52 9.69 -6.93
C ALA A 26 -3.17 11.17 -7.08
N PHE A 27 -1.98 11.46 -7.60
CA PHE A 27 -1.48 12.80 -7.84
C PHE A 27 -0.92 12.88 -9.26
N ALA A 28 -1.64 13.52 -10.19
CA ALA A 28 -1.24 13.62 -11.59
C ALA A 28 -0.78 12.26 -12.20
N ARG A 29 0.54 12.05 -12.33
CA ARG A 29 1.16 10.82 -12.87
C ARG A 29 1.65 9.82 -11.82
N ASN A 30 1.57 10.19 -10.55
CA ASN A 30 2.05 9.41 -9.41
C ASN A 30 0.88 8.94 -8.53
N ILE A 31 1.17 7.94 -7.72
CA ILE A 31 0.29 7.34 -6.74
C ILE A 31 1.08 7.31 -5.43
N HIS A 32 0.48 7.84 -4.38
CA HIS A 32 0.97 7.71 -3.01
C HIS A 32 0.14 6.65 -2.31
N LEU A 33 0.76 5.52 -2.02
CA LEU A 33 0.17 4.44 -1.24
C LEU A 33 0.69 4.53 0.18
N THR A 34 -0.22 4.64 1.15
CA THR A 34 0.10 4.54 2.58
C THR A 34 -0.36 3.19 3.07
N VAL A 35 0.56 2.40 3.62
CA VAL A 35 0.29 1.08 4.20
C VAL A 35 0.57 1.15 5.69
N GLN A 36 -0.34 0.64 6.50
CA GLN A 36 -0.21 0.55 7.94
C GLN A 36 -0.14 -0.92 8.32
N SER A 37 0.91 -1.29 9.06
CA SER A 37 1.16 -2.64 9.54
C SER A 37 1.30 -2.68 11.05
N SER A 38 0.92 -3.79 11.66
CA SER A 38 1.17 -4.08 13.07
C SER A 38 1.82 -5.46 13.21
N LYS A 39 2.81 -5.54 14.10
CA LYS A 39 3.40 -6.81 14.54
C LYS A 39 2.62 -7.43 15.71
N THR A 40 1.75 -6.66 16.36
CA THR A 40 0.95 -7.10 17.51
C THR A 40 -0.50 -7.35 17.13
N PRO A 41 -1.17 -8.37 17.70
CA PRO A 41 -2.59 -8.67 17.44
C PRO A 41 -3.55 -7.57 17.89
N ARG A 42 -3.16 -6.77 18.90
CA ARG A 42 -3.94 -5.64 19.41
C ARG A 42 -3.08 -4.37 19.34
N PRO A 43 -3.00 -3.72 18.16
CA PRO A 43 -2.20 -2.53 17.99
C PRO A 43 -2.73 -1.38 18.86
N THR A 44 -1.85 -0.78 19.65
CA THR A 44 -2.03 0.59 20.12
C THR A 44 -1.62 1.55 19.00
N PRO A 45 -2.10 2.81 18.98
CA PRO A 45 -1.75 3.77 17.93
C PRO A 45 -0.23 3.93 17.73
N ASP A 46 0.55 3.85 18.81
CA ASP A 46 2.01 3.99 18.79
C ASP A 46 2.75 2.75 18.24
N ALA A 47 2.05 1.63 18.09
CA ALA A 47 2.61 0.36 17.60
C ALA A 47 2.30 0.10 16.11
N ILE A 48 1.75 1.10 15.40
CA ILE A 48 1.41 0.99 13.98
C ILE A 48 2.54 1.56 13.13
N ASP A 49 3.21 0.68 12.39
CA ASP A 49 4.21 1.08 11.42
C ASP A 49 3.52 1.62 10.16
N THR A 50 3.80 2.87 9.81
CA THR A 50 3.22 3.53 8.63
C THR A 50 4.26 3.70 7.53
N HIS A 51 3.98 3.14 6.36
CA HIS A 51 4.86 3.13 5.21
C HIS A 51 4.26 3.95 4.06
N HIS A 52 5.06 4.87 3.54
CA HIS A 52 4.68 5.76 2.45
C HIS A 52 5.41 5.37 1.17
N LEU A 53 4.68 4.79 0.23
CA LEU A 53 5.20 4.38 -1.07
C LEU A 53 4.74 5.39 -2.12
N LEU A 54 5.67 6.22 -2.60
CA LEU A 54 5.43 7.09 -3.74
C LEU A 54 5.91 6.40 -5.02
N MET A 55 4.99 6.21 -5.95
CA MET A 55 5.25 5.44 -7.16
C MET A 55 4.57 6.07 -8.37
N THR A 56 5.12 5.84 -9.56
CA THR A 56 4.41 6.16 -10.81
C THR A 56 3.23 5.19 -11.02
N ARG A 57 2.31 5.54 -11.93
CA ARG A 57 1.22 4.63 -12.32
C ARG A 57 1.72 3.27 -12.84
N ASN A 58 2.83 3.25 -13.57
CA ASN A 58 3.41 2.00 -14.08
C ASN A 58 4.00 1.15 -12.95
N GLN A 59 4.69 1.76 -12.00
CA GLN A 59 5.20 1.06 -10.82
C GLN A 59 4.07 0.53 -9.94
N ALA A 60 2.97 1.28 -9.78
CA ALA A 60 1.78 0.80 -9.09
C ALA A 60 1.14 -0.39 -9.79
N LEU A 61 1.10 -0.38 -11.13
CA LEU A 61 0.60 -1.52 -11.91
C LEU A 61 1.48 -2.76 -11.73
N LEU A 62 2.80 -2.59 -11.73
CA LEU A 62 3.74 -3.68 -11.46
C LEU A 62 3.56 -4.24 -10.04
N LEU A 63 3.41 -3.37 -9.04
CA LEU A 63 3.12 -3.78 -7.66
C LEU A 63 1.81 -4.56 -7.57
N ALA A 64 0.74 -4.05 -8.19
CA ALA A 64 -0.55 -4.74 -8.20
C ALA A 64 -0.44 -6.13 -8.83
N ASN A 65 0.22 -6.24 -10.00
CA ASN A 65 0.43 -7.52 -10.67
C ASN A 65 1.24 -8.50 -9.83
N TYR A 66 2.29 -8.01 -9.17
CA TYR A 66 3.08 -8.82 -8.24
C TYR A 66 2.22 -9.36 -7.09
N LEU A 67 1.47 -8.47 -6.42
CA LEU A 67 0.60 -8.87 -5.30
C LEU A 67 -0.42 -9.91 -5.72
N MET A 68 -1.11 -9.71 -6.85
CA MET A 68 -2.08 -10.67 -7.36
C MET A 68 -1.47 -12.04 -7.67
N ARG A 69 -0.28 -12.05 -8.27
CA ARG A 69 0.44 -13.30 -8.58
C ARG A 69 0.83 -14.04 -7.31
N VAL A 70 1.32 -13.32 -6.29
CA VAL A 70 1.69 -13.91 -5.00
C VAL A 70 0.48 -14.45 -4.25
N THR A 71 -0.67 -13.77 -4.32
CA THR A 71 -1.90 -14.20 -3.65
C THR A 71 -2.74 -15.19 -4.45
N GLY A 72 -2.32 -15.57 -5.67
CA GLY A 72 -3.12 -16.40 -6.57
C GLY A 72 -4.45 -15.76 -7.01
N GLN A 73 -4.60 -14.45 -6.85
CA GLN A 73 -5.81 -13.72 -7.23
C GLN A 73 -5.72 -13.31 -8.70
N GLN A 74 -6.85 -13.37 -9.41
CA GLN A 74 -6.96 -12.85 -10.77
C GLN A 74 -7.55 -11.43 -10.72
N LEU A 75 -7.11 -10.53 -11.62
CA LEU A 75 -7.77 -9.23 -11.75
C LEU A 75 -9.26 -9.49 -12.03
N PRO A 76 -10.19 -8.86 -11.30
CA PRO A 76 -11.59 -8.92 -11.69
C PRO A 76 -11.71 -8.38 -13.12
N PRO A 77 -12.45 -9.05 -14.01
CA PRO A 77 -12.62 -8.59 -15.37
C PRO A 77 -13.17 -7.16 -15.32
N ARG A 78 -12.51 -6.23 -16.02
CA ARG A 78 -13.02 -4.85 -16.14
C ARG A 78 -14.45 -4.94 -16.65
N ARG A 79 -15.43 -4.66 -15.78
CA ARG A 79 -16.84 -4.53 -16.15
C ARG A 79 -16.89 -3.42 -17.21
N ARG A 80 -16.92 -3.81 -18.48
CA ARG A 80 -17.22 -2.89 -19.58
C ARG A 80 -18.65 -2.44 -19.30
N ARG A 81 -18.83 -1.21 -18.84
CA ARG A 81 -20.15 -0.56 -18.89
C ARG A 81 -20.60 -0.67 -20.34
N THR A 82 -21.60 -1.51 -20.58
CA THR A 82 -22.13 -1.72 -21.92
C THR A 82 -22.76 -0.40 -22.36
N LEU A 83 -22.66 -0.07 -23.66
CA LEU A 83 -23.21 1.18 -24.21
C LEU A 83 -24.70 1.36 -23.85
N TRP A 84 -25.41 0.27 -23.66
CA TRP A 84 -26.79 0.21 -23.16
C TRP A 84 -26.98 0.84 -21.77
N GLN A 85 -26.01 0.72 -20.86
CA GLN A 85 -26.06 1.36 -19.52
C GLN A 85 -25.84 2.89 -19.56
N ARG A 86 -25.40 3.45 -20.70
CA ARG A 86 -25.27 4.92 -20.90
C ARG A 86 -26.52 5.54 -21.53
N LEU A 87 -27.39 4.72 -22.13
CA LEU A 87 -28.58 5.20 -22.86
C LEU A 87 -29.88 5.02 -22.06
N PHE A 88 -29.90 4.12 -21.08
CA PHE A 88 -31.07 3.84 -20.24
C PHE A 88 -30.81 4.09 -18.74
N GLY A 89 -29.89 4.99 -18.42
CA GLY A 89 -29.57 5.41 -17.04
C GLY A 89 -29.41 6.91 -16.96
#